data_AF-A0A6A7L410-F1
#
_entry.id   AF-A0A6A7L410-F1
#
_cell.length_a   1.000
_cell.length_b   1.000
_cell.length_c   1.000
_cell.angle_alpha   90.00
_cell.angle_beta   90.00
_cell.angle_gamma   90.00
#
_symmetry.space_group_name_H-M   'P 1'
#
loop_
_entity.id
_entity.type
_entity.pdbx_description
1 polymer ?
#
loop_
_entity_poly.entity_id
_entity_poly.type
_entity_poly.pdbx_seq_one_letter_code
_entity_poly.pdbx_strand_id
1 'polypeptide(L)' 'MADRVDDIPGIWRSTDEGETWQLLAQHPAGYYTTVQVVTGDMNILGRVYVGFNGHSFVYGDVDGR' A
#
# COMPACT_ATOMS: atom_id res chain seq x y z
N MET A 1 16.46 -14.85 -1.14
CA MET A 1 15.38 -14.91 -2.15
C MET A 1 14.12 -14.94 -1.32
N ALA A 2 13.38 -13.82 -1.25
CA ALA A 2 12.18 -13.73 -0.43
C ALA A 2 11.00 -14.22 -1.27
N ASP A 3 10.38 -15.27 -0.77
CA ASP A 3 9.23 -15.99 -1.30
C ASP A 3 8.08 -14.99 -1.41
N ARG A 4 7.80 -14.59 -2.65
CA ARG A 4 6.76 -13.60 -2.95
C ARG A 4 5.42 -14.23 -2.62
N VAL A 5 4.84 -13.80 -1.49
CA VAL A 5 3.41 -13.96 -1.16
C VAL A 5 2.62 -13.68 -2.43
N ASP A 6 1.73 -14.62 -2.78
CA ASP A 6 0.87 -14.71 -3.96
C ASP A 6 0.94 -13.50 -4.91
N ASP A 7 1.28 -13.73 -6.18
CA ASP A 7 1.49 -12.74 -7.27
C ASP A 7 0.34 -11.75 -7.55
N ILE A 8 -0.59 -11.57 -6.61
CA ILE A 8 -1.67 -10.59 -6.57
C ILE A 8 -1.07 -9.18 -6.64
N PRO A 9 -1.27 -8.47 -7.76
CA PRO A 9 -0.84 -7.08 -7.87
C PRO A 9 -1.65 -6.23 -6.90
N GLY A 10 -0.98 -5.42 -6.10
CA GLY A 10 -1.62 -4.67 -5.03
C GLY A 10 -0.66 -3.83 -4.22
N ILE A 11 -1.21 -3.12 -3.23
CA ILE A 11 -0.44 -2.40 -2.22
C ILE A 11 -0.27 -3.34 -1.03
N TRP A 12 0.98 -3.55 -0.64
CA TRP A 12 1.37 -4.44 0.45
C TRP A 12 2.13 -3.66 1.51
N ARG A 13 2.00 -4.08 2.78
CA ARG A 13 2.74 -3.50 3.90
C ARG A 13 3.38 -4.61 4.73
N SER A 14 4.60 -4.37 5.16
CA SER A 14 5.26 -5.11 6.24
C SER A 14 5.38 -4.21 7.48
N THR A 15 5.28 -4.81 8.67
CA THR A 15 5.53 -4.16 9.97
C THR A 15 6.70 -4.80 10.72
N ASP A 16 7.37 -5.76 10.09
CA ASP A 16 8.41 -6.63 10.65
C ASP A 16 9.63 -6.65 9.71
N GLU A 17 10.04 -5.47 9.25
CA GLU A 17 11.25 -5.28 8.43
C GLU A 17 11.30 -6.09 7.12
N GLY A 18 10.15 -6.49 6.59
CA GLY A 18 9.99 -7.21 5.34
C GLY A 18 9.87 -8.72 5.49
N GLU A 19 9.79 -9.26 6.72
CA GLU A 19 9.59 -10.69 6.98
C GLU A 19 8.21 -11.17 6.54
N THR A 20 7.15 -10.41 6.84
CA THR A 20 5.77 -10.70 6.39
C THR A 20 5.11 -9.52 5.71
N TRP A 21 4.20 -9.82 4.79
CA TRP A 21 3.50 -8.83 3.98
C TRP A 21 1.99 -9.01 4.08
N GLN A 22 1.31 -7.93 4.44
CA GLN A 22 -0.15 -7.84 4.48
C GLN A 22 -0.66 -7.08 3.25
N LEU A 23 -1.60 -7.67 2.52
CA LEU A 23 -2.28 -7.04 1.39
C LEU A 23 -3.27 -5.99 1.91
N LEU A 24 -3.08 -4.73 1.52
CA LEU A 24 -3.95 -3.62 1.91
C LEU A 24 -4.99 -3.31 0.83
N ALA A 25 -4.61 -3.40 -0.44
CA ALA A 25 -5.51 -3.14 -1.55
C ALA A 25 -5.12 -3.99 -2.78
N GLN A 26 -6.11 -4.65 -3.38
CA GLN A 26 -5.93 -5.42 -4.62
C GLN A 26 -6.08 -4.52 -5.84
N HIS A 27 -5.20 -4.68 -6.82
CA HIS A 27 -5.33 -4.05 -8.13
C HIS A 27 -6.25 -4.89 -9.05
N PRO A 28 -7.16 -4.27 -9.83
CA PRO A 28 -7.45 -2.84 -9.88
C PRO A 28 -8.48 -2.42 -8.83
N ALA A 29 -8.14 -1.46 -7.98
CA ALA A 29 -9.04 -0.90 -6.96
C ALA A 29 -10.05 0.13 -7.55
N GLY A 30 -10.42 -0.02 -8.82
CA GLY A 30 -11.46 0.75 -9.49
C GLY A 30 -11.02 2.04 -10.21
N TYR A 31 -10.00 2.78 -9.77
CA TYR A 31 -9.74 4.13 -10.34
C TYR A 31 -8.29 4.64 -10.38
N TYR A 32 -7.28 3.80 -10.19
CA TYR A 32 -5.96 4.32 -9.87
C TYR A 32 -4.87 3.79 -10.80
N THR A 33 -4.25 4.73 -11.51
CA THR A 33 -3.17 4.55 -12.49
C THR A 33 -1.87 4.10 -11.80
N THR A 34 -0.79 3.99 -12.56
CA THR A 34 0.58 3.80 -12.06
C THR A 34 0.85 4.59 -10.78
N VAL A 35 1.15 3.86 -9.69
CA VAL A 35 1.64 4.44 -8.43
C VAL A 35 2.95 5.16 -8.69
N GLN A 36 3.04 6.42 -8.25
CA GLN A 36 4.24 7.25 -8.40
C GLN A 36 4.97 7.45 -7.07
N VAL A 37 4.23 7.53 -5.97
CA VAL A 37 4.79 7.76 -4.64
C VAL A 37 4.00 6.99 -3.59
N VAL A 38 4.73 6.44 -2.62
CA VAL A 38 4.19 5.83 -1.41
C VAL A 38 4.95 6.41 -0.23
N THR A 39 4.24 6.91 0.77
CA THR A 39 4.86 7.39 2.02
C THR A 39 4.00 7.02 3.22
N GLY A 40 4.65 6.64 4.32
CA GLY A 40 3.99 6.51 5.62
C GLY A 40 3.83 7.87 6.30
N ASP A 41 2.90 7.96 7.26
CA ASP A 41 2.86 9.05 8.24
C ASP A 41 3.70 8.65 9.46
N MET A 42 4.68 9.50 9.83
CA MET A 42 5.50 9.26 11.02
C MET A 42 4.78 9.61 12.33
N ASN A 43 3.67 10.35 12.26
CA ASN A 43 2.88 10.73 13.44
C ASN A 43 1.74 9.74 13.71
N ILE A 44 1.30 8.98 12.70
CA ILE A 44 0.16 8.07 12.78
C ILE A 44 0.60 6.69 12.30
N LEU A 45 0.80 5.78 13.26
CA LEU A 45 1.20 4.42 12.96
C LEU A 45 0.21 3.77 12.01
N GLY A 46 0.72 3.27 10.88
CA GLY A 46 -0.08 2.51 9.93
C GLY A 46 -0.78 3.31 8.85
N ARG A 47 -0.72 4.65 8.91
CA ARG A 47 -1.20 5.50 7.83
C ARG A 47 -0.23 5.48 6.66
N VAL A 48 -0.76 5.23 5.48
CA VAL A 48 0.00 5.26 4.22
C VAL A 48 -0.72 6.15 3.21
N TYR A 49 0.03 7.05 2.59
CA TYR A 49 -0.41 7.86 1.47
C TYR A 49 0.15 7.29 0.17
N VAL A 50 -0.71 7.14 -0.83
CA VAL A 50 -0.34 6.66 -2.16
C VAL A 50 -0.78 7.69 -3.20
N GLY A 51 0.19 8.20 -3.96
CA GLY A 51 -0.05 9.14 -5.05
C GLY A 51 0.02 8.44 -6.41
N PHE A 52 -0.93 8.77 -7.28
CA PHE A 52 -1.06 8.20 -8.62
C PHE A 52 -0.66 9.21 -9.70
N ASN A 53 -0.28 8.73 -10.88
CA ASN A 53 0.02 9.62 -12.01
C ASN A 53 -1.27 10.27 -12.55
N GLY A 54 -1.34 11.61 -12.49
CA GLY A 54 -2.44 12.42 -13.04
C GLY A 54 -3.76 12.36 -12.26
N HIS A 55 -3.80 11.60 -11.15
CA HIS A 55 -4.97 11.46 -10.28
C HIS A 55 -4.56 11.73 -8.84
N SER A 56 -5.52 12.18 -8.03
CA SER A 56 -5.37 12.52 -6.59
C SER A 56 -4.62 11.44 -5.79
N PHE A 57 -4.31 11.72 -4.54
CA PHE A 57 -3.81 10.69 -3.62
C PHE A 57 -4.97 9.93 -2.95
N VAL A 58 -4.68 8.71 -2.52
CA VAL A 58 -5.48 7.96 -1.53
C VAL A 58 -4.66 7.79 -0.26
N TYR A 59 -5.34 7.58 0.85
CA TYR A 59 -4.70 7.14 2.09
C TYR A 59 -5.47 5.98 2.67
N GLY A 60 -4.77 5.16 3.45
CA GLY A 60 -5.36 4.09 4.23
C GLY A 60 -4.74 4.05 5.62
N ASP A 61 -5.58 3.79 6.62
CA ASP A 61 -5.18 3.55 8.01
C ASP A 61 -5.26 2.06 8.34
N VAL A 62 -4.52 1.60 9.35
CA VAL A 62 -4.56 0.20 9.85
C VAL A 62 -5.94 -0.17 10.38
N ASP A 63 -6.69 0.79 10.92
CA ASP A 63 -7.90 0.54 11.71
C ASP A 63 -9.19 0.31 10.88
N GLY A 64 -9.06 0.03 9.59
CA GLY A 64 -10.16 -0.50 8.78
C GLY A 64 -11.32 0.46 8.52
N ARG A 65 -11.06 1.76 8.36
CA ARG A 65 -12.03 2.72 7.80
C ARG A 65 -11.46 3.50 6.63
#